data_AF-A0A522RR95-F1
#
_entry.id   AF-A0A522RR95-F1
#
_cell.length_a   1.000
_cell.length_b   1.000
_cell.length_c   1.000
_cell.angle_alpha   90.00
_cell.angle_beta   90.00
_cell.angle_gamma   90.00
#
_symmetry.space_group_name_H-M   'P 1'
#
loop_
_entity.id
_entity.type
_entity.pdbx_description
1 polymer ?
#
loop_
_entity_poly.entity_id
_entity_poly.type
_entity_poly.pdbx_seq_one_letter_code
_entity_poly.pdbx_strand_id
1 'polypeptide(L)'
;MRAKLIAVGERMPAWVAQGFAEYAKRLSRELPLELVEIKPGARGKGRDDARAMEQEGAALLAALPRDAQVIVLDGHGAAWSSEQLAKQLSDWRMAGRDLAFLIGGPDGHAREVLQRADQKWSLGRLTLPHMLVRLVVAEQLYRAVTILNGHPYHRGYQATPSLPRSPPRGASCASSSGVTNAARSSTS
;
A
#
# COMPACT_ATOMS: atom_id res chain seq x y z
N MET A 1 6.47 17.05 11.19
CA MET A 1 6.65 15.70 10.65
C MET A 1 7.25 15.79 9.25
N ARG A 2 8.29 15.01 8.98
CA ARG A 2 8.92 14.83 7.66
C ARG A 2 8.88 13.36 7.29
N ALA A 3 9.01 13.05 6.00
CA ALA A 3 9.10 11.69 5.50
C ALA A 3 10.44 11.45 4.80
N LYS A 4 11.04 10.29 5.06
CA LYS A 4 12.15 9.76 4.28
C LYS A 4 11.70 8.52 3.52
N LEU A 5 12.04 8.46 2.24
CA LEU A 5 12.02 7.24 1.45
C LEU A 5 13.45 6.71 1.37
N ILE A 6 13.75 5.65 2.10
CA ILE A 6 15.08 5.06 2.17
C ILE A 6 15.07 3.79 1.33
N ALA A 7 15.83 3.78 0.25
CA ALA A 7 15.67 2.76 -0.79
C ALA A 7 17.01 2.24 -1.29
N VAL A 8 17.12 0.91 -1.40
CA VAL A 8 18.25 0.25 -2.08
C VAL A 8 18.21 0.59 -3.57
N GLY A 9 19.39 0.86 -4.12
CA GLY A 9 19.59 1.26 -5.51
C GLY A 9 20.04 2.72 -5.63
N GLU A 10 20.90 2.99 -6.60
CA GLU A 10 21.35 4.34 -6.93
C GLU A 10 21.12 4.56 -8.43
N ARG A 11 21.05 5.83 -8.85
CA ARG A 11 21.02 6.21 -10.28
C ARG A 11 19.86 5.59 -11.07
N MET A 12 18.65 5.80 -10.58
CA MET A 12 17.44 5.39 -11.30
C MET A 12 17.38 6.01 -12.71
N PRO A 13 16.69 5.38 -13.69
CA PRO A 13 16.44 5.98 -14.99
C PRO A 13 15.85 7.39 -14.86
N ALA A 14 16.21 8.30 -15.77
CA ALA A 14 15.83 9.70 -15.67
C ALA A 14 14.32 9.92 -15.51
N TRP A 15 13.48 9.14 -16.20
CA TRP A 15 12.02 9.25 -16.10
C TRP A 15 11.49 8.86 -14.70
N VAL A 16 12.13 7.91 -14.00
CA VAL A 16 11.79 7.55 -12.62
C VAL A 16 12.17 8.68 -11.68
N ALA A 17 13.40 9.18 -11.82
CA ALA A 17 13.91 10.26 -10.97
C ALA A 17 13.08 11.55 -11.13
N GLN A 18 12.73 11.90 -12.37
CA GLN A 18 11.86 13.04 -12.68
C GLN A 18 10.45 12.86 -12.13
N GLY A 19 9.84 11.67 -12.33
CA GLY A 19 8.52 11.37 -11.78
C GLY A 19 8.51 11.47 -10.25
N PHE A 20 9.52 10.92 -9.58
CA PHE A 20 9.63 11.01 -8.13
C PHE A 20 9.77 12.47 -7.69
N ALA A 21 10.65 13.24 -8.33
CA ALA A 21 10.89 14.64 -8.02
C ALA A 21 9.63 15.50 -8.20
N GLU A 22 8.80 15.23 -9.21
CA GLU A 22 7.53 15.91 -9.42
C GLU A 22 6.58 15.71 -8.22
N TYR A 23 6.41 14.48 -7.75
CA TYR A 23 5.55 14.21 -6.59
C TYR A 23 6.15 14.71 -5.27
N ALA A 24 7.47 14.57 -5.07
CA ALA A 24 8.16 15.12 -3.91
C ALA A 24 7.99 16.65 -3.83
N LYS A 25 8.08 17.35 -4.97
CA LYS A 25 7.83 18.80 -5.06
C LYS A 25 6.38 19.15 -4.69
N ARG A 26 5.41 18.40 -5.20
CA ARG A 26 3.97 18.59 -4.86
C ARG A 26 3.68 18.33 -3.38
N LEU A 27 4.39 17.39 -2.76
CA LEU A 27 4.27 17.03 -1.35
C LEU A 27 4.96 18.04 -0.40
N SER A 28 5.91 18.84 -0.88
CA SER A 28 6.83 19.66 -0.07
C SER A 28 6.21 20.51 1.04
N ARG A 29 4.97 21.00 0.85
CA ARG A 29 4.27 21.82 1.86
C ARG A 29 3.59 20.99 2.97
N GLU A 30 3.14 19.79 2.63
CA GLU A 30 2.23 18.97 3.45
C GLU A 30 2.93 17.77 4.09
N LEU A 31 3.91 17.23 3.39
CA LEU A 31 4.74 16.10 3.82
C LEU A 31 6.07 16.17 3.07
N PRO A 32 7.05 16.97 3.53
CA PRO A 32 8.37 17.00 2.91
C PRO A 32 8.94 15.58 2.80
N LEU A 33 9.14 15.11 1.57
CA LEU A 33 9.59 13.76 1.26
C LEU A 33 11.01 13.80 0.71
N GLU A 34 11.95 13.25 1.46
CA GLU A 34 13.37 13.15 1.11
C GLU A 34 13.68 11.72 0.63
N LEU A 35 14.43 11.58 -0.46
CA LEU A 35 14.96 10.29 -0.91
C LEU A 35 16.36 10.08 -0.32
N VAL A 36 16.58 8.93 0.31
CA VAL A 36 17.89 8.44 0.74
C VAL A 36 18.21 7.17 -0.05
N GLU A 37 19.24 7.23 -0.89
CA GLU A 37 19.68 6.08 -1.68
C GLU A 37 20.69 5.24 -0.89
N ILE A 38 20.47 3.93 -0.89
CA ILE A 38 21.37 2.94 -0.29
C ILE A 38 22.07 2.19 -1.41
N LYS A 39 23.41 2.17 -1.35
CA LYS A 39 24.23 1.41 -2.29
C LYS A 39 23.84 -0.08 -2.24
N PRO A 40 23.61 -0.72 -3.39
CA PRO A 40 23.35 -2.16 -3.43
C PRO A 40 24.48 -2.99 -2.82
N GLY A 41 24.12 -4.06 -2.12
CA GLY A 41 25.05 -5.01 -1.52
C GLY A 41 25.91 -5.69 -2.60
N ALA A 42 27.15 -6.02 -2.25
CA ALA A 42 28.07 -6.64 -3.19
C ALA A 42 27.64 -8.09 -3.48
N ARG A 43 27.27 -8.36 -4.73
CA ARG A 43 26.93 -9.72 -5.20
C ARG A 43 28.18 -10.34 -5.83
N GLY A 44 28.78 -11.32 -5.15
CA GLY A 44 29.96 -12.04 -5.64
C GLY A 44 29.62 -13.05 -6.76
N LYS A 45 30.64 -13.64 -7.38
CA LYS A 45 30.52 -14.65 -8.47
C LYS A 45 29.73 -15.93 -8.08
N GLY A 46 29.27 -16.06 -6.83
CA GLY A 46 28.54 -17.22 -6.30
C GLY A 46 27.14 -16.95 -5.76
N ARG A 47 26.48 -15.81 -6.09
CA ARG A 47 25.14 -15.43 -5.55
C ARG A 47 25.09 -15.45 -4.02
N ASP A 48 25.92 -14.62 -3.41
CA ASP A 48 25.81 -14.34 -1.97
C ASP A 48 24.68 -13.34 -1.71
N ASP A 49 23.50 -13.65 -2.24
CA ASP A 49 22.32 -12.78 -2.24
C ASP A 49 21.86 -12.53 -0.79
N ALA A 50 22.04 -13.52 0.09
CA ALA A 50 21.77 -13.40 1.52
C ALA A 50 22.67 -12.35 2.20
N ARG A 51 24.00 -12.41 1.99
CA ARG A 51 24.91 -11.41 2.57
C ARG A 51 24.70 -10.03 1.96
N ALA A 52 24.40 -9.95 0.67
CA ALA A 52 24.06 -8.67 0.03
C ALA A 52 22.80 -8.06 0.68
N MET A 53 21.76 -8.87 0.90
CA MET A 53 20.53 -8.45 1.58
C MET A 53 20.78 -8.03 3.03
N GLU A 54 21.64 -8.73 3.79
CA GLU A 54 22.04 -8.35 5.15
C GLU A 54 22.78 -7.00 5.18
N GLN A 55 23.72 -6.77 4.26
CA GLN A 55 24.42 -5.50 4.13
C GLN A 55 23.48 -4.35 3.78
N GLU A 56 22.58 -4.59 2.82
CA GLU A 56 21.52 -3.65 2.44
C GLU A 56 20.60 -3.34 3.63
N GLY A 57 20.20 -4.36 4.38
CA GLY A 57 19.36 -4.22 5.58
C GLY A 57 20.02 -3.40 6.68
N ALA A 58 21.29 -3.67 6.97
CA ALA A 58 22.07 -2.89 7.94
C ALA A 58 22.17 -1.42 7.53
N ALA A 59 22.40 -1.15 6.24
CA ALA A 59 22.48 0.21 5.71
C ALA A 59 21.13 0.94 5.74
N LEU A 60 20.02 0.24 5.42
CA LEU A 60 18.66 0.79 5.56
C LEU A 60 18.37 1.19 7.01
N LEU A 61 18.68 0.32 7.98
CA LEU A 61 18.46 0.58 9.39
C LEU A 61 19.33 1.72 9.92
N ALA A 62 20.59 1.81 9.47
CA ALA A 62 21.50 2.90 9.85
C ALA A 62 21.04 4.28 9.35
N ALA A 63 20.28 4.33 8.26
CA ALA A 63 19.74 5.56 7.70
C ALA A 63 18.42 6.03 8.36
N LEU A 64 17.87 5.26 9.31
CA LEU A 64 16.64 5.62 10.01
C LEU A 64 16.82 6.87 10.88
N PRO A 65 15.89 7.84 10.82
CA PRO A 65 15.81 8.89 11.83
C PRO A 65 15.52 8.29 13.21
N ARG A 66 15.98 8.98 14.26
CA ARG A 66 15.67 8.61 15.64
C ARG A 66 14.15 8.66 15.87
N ASP A 67 13.62 7.63 16.52
CA ASP A 67 12.21 7.50 16.90
C ASP A 67 11.20 7.57 15.73
N ALA A 68 11.65 7.34 14.48
CA ALA A 68 10.76 7.33 13.32
C ALA A 68 9.73 6.20 13.37
N GLN A 69 8.54 6.48 12.83
CA GLN A 69 7.55 5.49 12.43
C GLN A 69 8.06 4.81 11.16
N VAL A 70 8.35 3.51 11.23
CA VAL A 70 8.96 2.73 10.13
C VAL A 70 7.89 1.93 9.39
N ILE A 71 7.74 2.22 8.10
CA ILE A 71 6.86 1.52 7.17
C ILE A 71 7.75 0.78 6.16
N VAL A 72 7.68 -0.54 6.15
CA VAL A 72 8.43 -1.36 5.18
C VAL A 72 7.54 -1.71 4.00
N LEU A 73 8.02 -1.43 2.79
CA LEU A 73 7.35 -1.85 1.56
C LEU A 73 7.67 -3.32 1.30
N ASP A 74 6.65 -4.17 1.42
CA ASP A 74 6.78 -5.62 1.37
C ASP A 74 5.53 -6.24 0.74
N GLY A 75 5.70 -7.20 -0.17
CA GLY A 75 4.59 -7.85 -0.89
C GLY A 75 3.61 -8.59 0.01
N HIS A 76 4.05 -9.02 1.20
CA HIS A 76 3.24 -9.69 2.23
C HIS A 76 2.66 -8.71 3.26
N GLY A 77 2.86 -7.40 3.09
CA GLY A 77 2.28 -6.36 3.92
C GLY A 77 0.77 -6.17 3.72
N ALA A 78 0.18 -5.26 4.48
CA ALA A 78 -1.22 -4.89 4.33
C ALA A 78 -1.44 -4.19 2.98
N ALA A 79 -2.45 -4.62 2.22
CA ALA A 79 -2.83 -4.00 0.96
C ALA A 79 -3.89 -2.92 1.21
N TRP A 80 -3.44 -1.68 1.39
CA TRP A 80 -4.33 -0.54 1.66
C TRP A 80 -4.94 0.03 0.38
N SER A 81 -6.21 0.41 0.44
CA SER A 81 -6.79 1.37 -0.51
C SER A 81 -6.19 2.77 -0.32
N SER A 82 -6.42 3.68 -1.27
CA SER A 82 -5.96 5.07 -1.13
C SER A 82 -6.60 5.78 0.07
N GLU A 83 -7.86 5.49 0.41
CA GLU A 83 -8.56 6.02 1.59
C GLU A 83 -7.97 5.44 2.88
N GLN A 84 -7.63 4.16 2.89
CA GLN A 84 -6.96 3.53 4.04
C GLN A 84 -5.58 4.15 4.23
N LEU A 85 -4.80 4.37 3.17
CA LEU A 85 -3.52 5.08 3.26
C LEU A 85 -3.69 6.52 3.76
N ALA A 86 -4.73 7.23 3.33
CA ALA A 86 -5.06 8.56 3.86
C ALA A 86 -5.36 8.50 5.36
N LYS A 87 -6.10 7.49 5.82
CA LYS A 87 -6.33 7.25 7.25
C LYS A 87 -5.01 6.99 7.99
N GLN A 88 -4.15 6.09 7.48
CA GLN A 88 -2.85 5.82 8.09
C GLN A 88 -2.02 7.11 8.22
N LEU A 89 -1.99 7.93 7.16
CA LEU A 89 -1.28 9.20 7.16
C LEU A 89 -1.85 10.19 8.18
N SER A 90 -3.17 10.25 8.35
CA SER A 90 -3.81 11.04 9.41
C SER A 90 -3.37 10.58 10.80
N ASP A 91 -3.38 9.27 11.04
CA ASP A 91 -2.96 8.69 12.32
C ASP A 91 -1.48 8.99 12.60
N TRP A 92 -0.61 8.93 11.59
CA TRP A 92 0.81 9.28 11.72
C TRP A 92 1.02 10.76 12.02
N ARG A 93 0.26 11.66 11.38
CA ARG A 93 0.29 13.11 11.68
C ARG A 93 -0.04 13.38 13.14
N MET A 94 -1.04 12.67 13.69
CA MET A 94 -1.42 12.80 15.11
C MET A 94 -0.35 12.26 16.05
N ALA A 95 0.36 11.19 15.67
CA ALA A 95 1.44 10.62 16.48
C ALA A 95 2.69 11.52 16.51
N GLY A 96 2.87 12.43 15.55
CA GLY A 96 3.92 13.46 15.55
C GLY A 96 5.34 12.95 15.28
N ARG A 97 5.53 11.66 14.99
CA ARG A 97 6.83 11.05 14.66
C ARG A 97 7.19 11.29 13.19
N ASP A 98 8.47 11.44 12.87
CA ASP A 98 8.92 11.42 11.48
C ASP A 98 8.66 10.04 10.85
N LEU A 99 8.44 10.00 9.53
CA LEU A 99 8.14 8.79 8.78
C LEU A 99 9.38 8.28 8.06
N ALA A 100 9.58 6.96 8.07
CA ALA A 100 10.60 6.30 7.25
C ALA A 100 9.97 5.14 6.46
N PHE A 101 9.94 5.29 5.14
CA PHE A 101 9.51 4.26 4.20
C PHE A 101 10.73 3.51 3.68
N LEU A 102 10.79 2.19 3.90
CA LEU A 102 11.93 1.36 3.50
C LEU A 102 11.60 0.53 2.26
N ILE A 103 12.45 0.64 1.22
CA ILE A 103 12.36 -0.16 -0.01
C ILE A 103 13.62 -1.01 -0.15
N GLY A 104 13.44 -2.33 -0.19
CA GLY A 104 14.51 -3.31 -0.31
C GLY A 104 15.10 -3.40 -1.71
N GLY A 105 16.15 -4.19 -1.83
CA GLY A 105 16.76 -4.55 -3.11
C GLY A 105 15.91 -5.53 -3.92
N PRO A 106 16.42 -6.06 -5.04
CA PRO A 106 15.73 -7.08 -5.84
C PRO A 106 15.44 -8.36 -5.04
N ASP A 107 16.22 -8.64 -3.99
CA ASP A 107 16.10 -9.83 -3.15
C ASP A 107 15.16 -9.61 -1.94
N GLY A 108 14.60 -8.41 -1.79
CA GLY A 108 13.69 -8.05 -0.70
C GLY A 108 14.39 -7.40 0.50
N HIS A 109 13.95 -7.76 1.70
CA HIS A 109 14.43 -7.18 2.96
C HIS A 109 15.05 -8.24 3.87
N ALA A 110 16.14 -7.86 4.54
CA ALA A 110 16.68 -8.65 5.64
C ALA A 110 15.67 -8.79 6.79
N ARG A 111 15.79 -9.87 7.56
CA ARG A 111 14.87 -10.18 8.66
C ARG A 111 14.79 -9.05 9.68
N GLU A 112 15.90 -8.41 9.98
CA GLU A 112 16.05 -7.33 10.95
C GLU A 112 15.25 -6.09 10.53
N VAL A 113 15.20 -5.80 9.22
CA VAL A 113 14.38 -4.71 8.67
C VAL A 113 12.90 -5.00 8.87
N LEU A 114 12.48 -6.24 8.58
CA LEU A 114 11.10 -6.67 8.75
C LEU A 114 10.67 -6.72 10.23
N GLN A 115 11.60 -6.97 11.15
CA GLN A 115 11.37 -6.94 12.60
C GLN A 115 11.30 -5.51 13.14
N ARG A 116 12.10 -4.59 12.59
CA ARG A 116 12.05 -3.17 12.96
C ARG A 116 10.77 -2.49 12.48
N ALA A 117 10.12 -2.99 11.44
CA ALA A 117 8.91 -2.42 10.86
C ALA A 117 7.82 -2.21 11.92
N ASP A 118 7.39 -0.96 12.12
CA ASP A 118 6.16 -0.69 12.86
C ASP A 118 4.93 -1.14 12.04
N GLN A 119 5.01 -1.02 10.71
CA GLN A 119 4.00 -1.48 9.75
C GLN A 119 4.65 -2.01 8.47
N LYS A 120 3.95 -2.93 7.80
CA LYS A 120 4.33 -3.45 6.48
C LYS A 120 3.24 -3.12 5.47
N TRP A 121 3.60 -2.51 4.35
CA TRP A 121 2.68 -2.05 3.33
C TRP A 121 2.96 -2.76 2.00
N SER A 122 1.94 -3.40 1.44
CA SER A 122 1.96 -4.00 0.12
C SER A 122 1.29 -3.08 -0.91
N LEU A 123 1.99 -2.84 -2.03
CA LEU A 123 1.44 -2.11 -3.19
C LEU A 123 0.60 -3.02 -4.11
N GLY A 124 0.51 -4.31 -3.81
CA GLY A 124 -0.24 -5.28 -4.59
C GLY A 124 0.44 -6.64 -4.65
N ARG A 125 -0.18 -7.57 -5.38
CA ARG A 125 0.30 -8.95 -5.51
C ARG A 125 1.40 -9.13 -6.56
N LEU A 126 1.64 -8.11 -7.39
CA LEU A 126 2.67 -8.13 -8.42
C LEU A 126 4.03 -7.79 -7.81
N THR A 127 5.07 -8.46 -8.30
CA THR A 127 6.45 -8.08 -8.00
C THR A 127 6.80 -6.82 -8.79
N LEU A 128 6.84 -5.68 -8.13
CA LEU A 128 7.23 -4.41 -8.72
C LEU A 128 8.74 -4.22 -8.60
N PRO A 129 9.44 -3.75 -9.65
CA PRO A 129 10.84 -3.39 -9.53
C PRO A 129 10.99 -2.21 -8.57
N HIS A 130 11.99 -2.25 -7.70
CA HIS A 130 12.20 -1.24 -6.64
C HIS A 130 12.20 0.22 -7.17
N MET A 131 12.68 0.45 -8.40
CA MET A 131 12.63 1.76 -9.04
C MET A 131 11.20 2.29 -9.21
N LEU A 132 10.26 1.43 -9.60
CA LEU A 132 8.84 1.78 -9.74
C LEU A 132 8.18 1.98 -8.37
N VAL A 133 8.56 1.15 -7.38
CA VAL A 133 8.06 1.28 -6.01
C VAL A 133 8.32 2.69 -5.47
N ARG A 134 9.50 3.28 -5.71
CA ARG A 134 9.80 4.66 -5.28
C ARG A 134 8.81 5.68 -5.83
N LEU A 135 8.56 5.61 -7.13
CA LEU A 135 7.64 6.52 -7.82
C LEU A 135 6.20 6.32 -7.33
N VAL A 136 5.75 5.07 -7.24
CA VAL A 136 4.39 4.73 -6.80
C VAL A 136 4.15 5.18 -5.36
N VAL A 137 5.12 4.98 -4.46
CA VAL A 137 4.99 5.45 -3.06
C VAL A 137 4.84 6.97 -3.01
N ALA A 138 5.67 7.73 -3.73
CA ALA A 138 5.56 9.19 -3.76
C ALA A 138 4.20 9.66 -4.29
N GLU A 139 3.70 9.03 -5.35
CA GLU A 139 2.38 9.33 -5.91
C GLU A 139 1.25 8.99 -4.93
N GLN A 140 1.27 7.80 -4.32
CA GLN A 140 0.22 7.38 -3.39
C GLN A 140 0.21 8.24 -2.12
N LEU A 141 1.37 8.69 -1.64
CA LEU A 141 1.45 9.64 -0.53
C LEU A 141 0.86 11.00 -0.92
N TYR A 142 1.15 11.49 -2.13
CA TYR A 142 0.50 12.70 -2.65
C TYR A 142 -1.02 12.53 -2.73
N ARG A 143 -1.50 11.39 -3.26
CA ARG A 143 -2.92 11.06 -3.30
C ARG A 143 -3.55 11.06 -1.90
N ALA A 144 -2.93 10.40 -0.94
CA ALA A 144 -3.37 10.37 0.45
C ALA A 144 -3.49 11.79 1.06
N VAL A 145 -2.49 12.64 0.84
CA VAL A 145 -2.54 14.06 1.24
C VAL A 145 -3.71 14.78 0.56
N THR A 146 -3.91 14.60 -0.74
CA THR A 146 -5.01 15.25 -1.46
C THR A 146 -6.39 14.79 -0.99
N ILE A 147 -6.54 13.53 -0.59
CA ILE A 147 -7.76 13.00 0.02
C ILE A 147 -8.03 13.71 1.35
N LEU A 148 -7.03 13.79 2.22
CA LEU A 148 -7.15 14.45 3.52
C LEU A 148 -7.52 15.94 3.39
N ASN A 149 -7.03 16.60 2.34
CA ASN A 149 -7.31 18.01 2.07
C ASN A 149 -8.62 18.24 1.29
N GLY A 150 -9.39 17.19 0.95
CA GLY A 150 -10.61 17.30 0.16
C GLY A 150 -10.39 17.76 -1.29
N HIS A 151 -9.17 17.63 -1.81
CA HIS A 151 -8.81 18.09 -3.16
C HIS A 151 -9.33 17.13 -4.25
N PRO A 152 -9.81 17.63 -5.41
CA PRO A 152 -10.44 16.81 -6.45
C PRO A 152 -9.53 15.84 -7.21
N TYR A 153 -8.27 15.70 -6.81
CA TYR A 153 -7.31 14.79 -7.44
C TYR A 153 -7.74 13.31 -7.31
N HIS A 154 -8.55 13.00 -6.30
CA HIS A 154 -9.02 11.64 -6.00
C HIS A 154 -10.37 11.25 -6.65
N ARG A 155 -10.93 12.03 -7.57
CA ARG A 155 -12.28 11.74 -8.16
C ARG A 155 -12.36 10.49 -9.07
N GLY A 156 -11.41 9.55 -9.01
CA GLY A 156 -11.19 8.53 -10.04
C GLY A 156 -11.84 7.16 -9.84
N TYR A 157 -12.34 6.79 -8.65
CA TYR A 157 -13.01 5.50 -8.46
C TYR A 157 -14.01 5.57 -7.31
N GLN A 158 -15.24 5.99 -7.60
CA GLN A 158 -16.35 5.54 -6.76
C GLN A 158 -16.50 4.05 -7.07
N ALA A 159 -16.18 3.19 -6.10
CA ALA A 159 -16.51 1.78 -6.21
C ALA A 159 -18.01 1.70 -6.54
N THR A 160 -18.34 1.27 -7.76
CA THR A 160 -19.73 1.00 -8.13
C THR A 160 -20.28 0.05 -7.08
N PRO A 161 -21.43 0.32 -6.45
CA PRO A 161 -22.05 -0.64 -5.56
C PRO A 161 -22.12 -1.97 -6.31
N SER A 162 -21.55 -3.03 -5.72
CA SER A 162 -21.57 -4.36 -6.30
C SER A 162 -23.00 -4.67 -6.74
N LEU A 163 -23.18 -4.99 -8.03
CA LEU A 163 -24.48 -5.38 -8.57
C LEU A 163 -25.12 -6.43 -7.64
N PRO A 164 -26.41 -6.29 -7.27
CA PRO A 164 -27.06 -7.29 -6.44
C PRO A 164 -26.93 -8.65 -7.13
N ARG A 165 -26.35 -9.63 -6.42
CA ARG A 165 -26.26 -11.01 -6.92
C ARG A 165 -27.67 -11.46 -7.24
N SER A 166 -27.93 -11.74 -8.51
CA SER A 166 -29.20 -12.36 -8.91
C SER A 166 -29.34 -13.70 -8.16
N PRO A 167 -30.51 -14.01 -7.59
CA PRO A 167 -30.72 -15.30 -6.96
C PRO A 167 -30.58 -16.42 -8.02
N PRO A 168 -30.14 -17.62 -7.62
CA PRO A 168 -30.02 -18.74 -8.55
C PRO A 168 -31.39 -19.05 -9.16
N ARG A 169 -31.47 -19.04 -10.49
CA ARG A 169 -32.64 -19.56 -11.22
C ARG A 169 -32.66 -21.07 -11.06
N GLY A 170 -33.57 -21.59 -10.24
CA GLY A 170 -33.76 -23.04 -10.14
C GLY A 170 -34.41 -23.50 -8.85
N ALA A 171 -35.67 -23.14 -8.64
CA ALA A 171 -36.57 -23.95 -7.81
C ALA A 171 -37.88 -24.05 -8.59
N SER A 172 -38.02 -25.12 -9.38
CA SER A 172 -39.28 -25.46 -10.02
C SER A 172 -40.27 -25.89 -8.93
N CYS A 173 -41.31 -25.11 -8.70
CA CYS A 173 -42.49 -25.59 -7.99
C CYS A 173 -43.21 -26.59 -8.90
N ALA A 174 -43.07 -27.87 -8.59
CA ALA A 174 -43.96 -28.90 -9.09
C ALA A 174 -45.27 -28.85 -8.29
N SER A 175 -46.35 -28.74 -9.06
CA SER A 175 -47.76 -28.78 -8.72
C SER A 175 -48.15 -29.89 -7.74
N SER A 176 -48.98 -29.54 -6.75
CA SER A 176 -49.94 -30.49 -6.17
C SER A 176 -51.35 -29.95 -6.33
N SER A 177 -52.12 -30.71 -7.08
CA SER A 177 -53.54 -30.58 -7.37
C SER A 177 -54.35 -30.82 -6.09
N GLY A 178 -55.35 -30.00 -5.84
CA GLY A 178 -56.25 -30.17 -4.69
C GLY A 178 -57.50 -29.32 -4.83
N VAL A 179 -58.35 -29.67 -5.80
CA VAL A 179 -59.73 -29.18 -5.87
C VAL A 179 -60.54 -29.91 -4.81
N THR A 180 -61.04 -29.19 -3.81
CA THR A 180 -62.26 -29.61 -3.08
C THR A 180 -63.12 -28.42 -2.71
N ASN A 181 -64.40 -28.71 -2.78
CA ASN A 181 -65.55 -27.86 -2.96
C ASN A 181 -66.11 -27.33 -1.63
N ALA A 182 -66.90 -26.26 -1.74
CA ALA A 182 -67.97 -25.77 -0.88
C ALA A 182 -68.20 -26.40 0.51
N ALA A 183 -68.39 -25.55 1.53
CA ALA A 183 -69.71 -25.17 2.02
C ALA A 183 -69.71 -24.71 3.51
N ARG A 184 -70.40 -23.58 3.72
CA ARG A 184 -71.34 -23.26 4.82
C ARG A 184 -70.83 -23.02 6.26
N SER A 185 -71.26 -21.85 6.76
CA SER A 185 -71.92 -21.57 8.07
C SER A 185 -71.15 -21.87 9.36
N SER A 186 -71.22 -21.13 10.45
CA SER A 186 -71.86 -19.89 10.90
C SER A 186 -71.50 -19.78 12.40
N THR A 187 -71.49 -18.55 12.91
CA THR A 187 -71.81 -18.17 14.31
C THR A 187 -70.92 -18.62 15.48
N SER A 188 -70.52 -17.56 16.21
CA SER A 188 -70.32 -17.44 17.67
C SER A 188 -68.95 -17.77 18.25
#